data_AF-A0A972EY38-F1
#
_entry.id   AF-A0A972EY38-F1
#
_cell.length_a   1.000
_cell.length_b   1.000
_cell.length_c   1.000
_cell.angle_alpha   90.00
_cell.angle_beta   90.00
_cell.angle_gamma   90.00
#
_symmetry.space_group_name_H-M   'P 1'
#
loop_
_entity.id
_entity.type
_entity.pdbx_description
1 polymer ?
#
loop_
_entity_poly.entity_id
_entity_poly.type
_entity_poly.pdbx_seq_one_letter_code
_entity_poly.pdbx_strand_id
1 'polypeptide(L)' 'MNSEQRLRIIEEKLGATGMTINVWAKNAELDHRIVEDLIAGKLRGTHGIALNARKKMEEFFGPIFEP' A
#
# COMPACT_ATOMS: atom_id res chain seq x y z
N MET A 1 -3.88 -12.74 -1.11
CA MET A 1 -4.96 -11.82 -0.76
C MET A 1 -5.42 -11.09 -2.01
N ASN A 2 -6.74 -10.99 -2.22
CA ASN A 2 -7.30 -10.25 -3.35
C ASN A 2 -7.27 -8.72 -3.10
N SER A 3 -7.50 -7.92 -4.14
CA SER A 3 -7.46 -6.46 -4.06
C SER A 3 -8.50 -5.86 -3.11
N GLU A 4 -9.69 -6.44 -3.03
CA GLU A 4 -10.78 -5.97 -2.15
C GLU A 4 -10.44 -6.15 -0.67
N GLN A 5 -9.90 -7.32 -0.28
CA GLN A 5 -9.44 -7.58 1.08
C GLN A 5 -8.27 -6.66 1.44
N ARG A 6 -7.33 -6.45 0.51
CA ARG A 6 -6.22 -5.50 0.68
C ARG A 6 -6.74 -4.09 0.96
N LEU A 7 -7.66 -3.62 0.13
CA LEU A 7 -8.24 -2.27 0.26
C LEU A 7 -8.91 -2.11 1.63
N ARG A 8 -9.68 -3.11 2.07
CA ARG A 8 -10.36 -3.09 3.37
C ARG A 8 -9.40 -2.93 4.55
N ILE A 9 -8.30 -3.69 4.56
CA ILE A 9 -7.27 -3.59 5.62
C ILE A 9 -6.61 -2.21 5.61
N ILE A 10 -6.31 -1.69 4.42
CA ILE A 10 -5.70 -0.37 4.25
C ILE A 10 -6.66 0.71 4.78
N GLU A 11 -7.93 0.68 4.36
CA GLU A 11 -8.94 1.64 4.80
C GLU A 11 -9.19 1.59 6.31
N GLU A 12 -9.25 0.40 6.91
CA GLU A 12 -9.43 0.23 8.35
C GLU A 12 -8.27 0.84 9.15
N LYS A 13 -7.03 0.55 8.74
CA LYS A 13 -5.84 1.05 9.44
C LYS A 13 -5.63 2.56 9.25
N LEU A 14 -5.94 3.07 8.06
CA LEU A 14 -5.95 4.50 7.78
C LEU A 14 -7.06 5.22 8.56
N GLY A 15 -8.25 4.62 8.63
CA GLY A 15 -9.37 5.12 9.43
C GLY A 15 -9.01 5.24 10.91
N ALA A 16 -8.34 4.23 11.48
CA ALA A 16 -7.86 4.26 12.87
C ALA A 16 -6.83 5.38 13.15
N THR A 17 -6.10 5.82 12.12
CA THR A 17 -5.10 6.89 12.24
C THR A 17 -5.62 8.27 11.80
N GLY A 18 -6.86 8.34 11.31
CA GLY A 18 -7.44 9.57 10.77
C GLY A 18 -6.72 10.07 9.51
N MET A 19 -6.03 9.19 8.79
CA MET A 19 -5.29 9.52 7.56
C MET A 19 -6.00 8.95 6.32
N THR A 20 -5.70 9.50 5.15
CA THR A 20 -6.09 8.91 3.86
C THR A 20 -4.87 8.26 3.21
N ILE A 21 -5.09 7.41 2.20
CA ILE A 21 -3.99 6.72 1.51
C ILE A 21 -3.04 7.72 0.85
N ASN A 22 -3.57 8.83 0.34
CA ASN A 22 -2.78 9.90 -0.28
C ASN A 22 -1.91 10.62 0.74
N VAL A 23 -2.45 10.91 1.92
CA VAL A 23 -1.69 11.55 3.01
C VAL A 23 -0.61 10.60 3.52
N TRP A 24 -0.95 9.33 3.73
CA TRP A 24 0.01 8.32 4.14
C TRP A 24 1.13 8.14 3.10
N ALA A 25 0.79 7.99 1.81
CA ALA A 25 1.77 7.82 0.74
C ALA A 25 2.73 9.02 0.67
N LYS A 26 2.20 10.25 0.79
CA LYS A 26 3.01 11.47 0.85
C LYS A 26 3.97 11.46 2.05
N ASN A 27 3.49 11.09 3.24
CA ASN A 27 4.32 11.01 4.45
C ASN A 27 5.38 9.91 4.36
N ALA A 28 5.08 8.82 3.65
CA ALA A 28 6.00 7.73 3.37
C ALA A 28 6.94 8.01 2.19
N GLU A 29 6.88 9.22 1.60
CA GLU A 29 7.64 9.62 0.41
C GLU A 29 7.45 8.65 -0.78
N LEU A 30 6.22 8.18 -0.96
CA LEU A 30 5.82 7.28 -2.02
C LEU A 30 5.00 8.00 -3.09
N ASP A 31 5.18 7.58 -4.34
CA ASP A 31 4.31 8.01 -5.43
C ASP A 31 2.93 7.34 -5.28
N HIS A 32 1.88 8.17 -5.21
CA HIS A 32 0.50 7.70 -5.07
C HIS A 32 0.09 6.72 -6.18
N ARG A 33 0.58 6.89 -7.42
CA ARG A 33 0.26 5.99 -8.53
C ARG A 33 0.82 4.59 -8.31
N ILE A 34 2.06 4.51 -7.80
CA ILE A 34 2.70 3.24 -7.46
C ILE A 34 1.91 2.54 -6.35
N VAL A 35 1.48 3.29 -5.34
CA VAL A 35 0.66 2.76 -4.25
C VAL A 35 -0.68 2.26 -4.77
N GLU A 36 -1.40 3.02 -5.60
CA GLU A 36 -2.67 2.61 -6.20
C GLU A 36 -2.50 1.35 -7.08
N ASP A 37 -1.46 1.31 -7.92
CA ASP A 37 -1.20 0.17 -8.80
C ASP A 37 -0.82 -1.10 -8.01
N LEU A 38 -0.11 -0.95 -6.89
CA LEU A 38 0.14 -2.05 -5.94
C LEU A 38 -1.18 -2.52 -5.31
N ILE A 39 -2.03 -1.61 -4.82
CA ILE A 39 -3.31 -1.96 -4.19
C ILE A 39 -4.22 -2.70 -5.19
N ALA A 40 -4.34 -2.17 -6.40
CA ALA A 40 -5.12 -2.76 -7.49
C ALA A 40 -4.53 -4.07 -8.03
N GLY A 41 -3.30 -4.44 -7.64
CA GLY A 41 -2.61 -5.63 -8.12
C GLY A 41 -2.10 -5.51 -9.56
N LYS A 42 -2.11 -4.31 -10.14
CA LYS A 42 -1.53 -4.01 -11.46
C LYS A 42 0.00 -4.04 -11.43
N LEU A 43 0.57 -3.78 -10.25
CA LEU A 43 2.01 -3.83 -10.01
C LEU A 43 2.32 -4.90 -8.95
N ARG A 44 3.33 -5.74 -9.23
CA ARG A 44 3.76 -6.79 -8.28
C ARG A 44 4.72 -6.26 -7.20
N GLY A 45 5.40 -5.14 -7.45
CA GLY A 45 6.37 -4.58 -6.51
C GLY A 45 7.60 -5.45 -6.29
N THR A 46 8.16 -6.05 -7.35
CA THR A 46 9.30 -6.99 -7.23
C THR A 46 10.66 -6.33 -7.40
N HIS A 47 10.75 -5.15 -8.01
CA HIS A 47 12.01 -4.43 -8.21
C HIS A 47 11.88 -2.91 -8.07
N GLY A 48 13.01 -2.26 -7.78
CA GLY A 48 13.16 -0.80 -7.80
C GLY A 48 12.22 -0.07 -6.84
N ILE A 49 11.68 1.06 -7.31
CA ILE A 49 10.78 1.92 -6.53
C ILE A 49 9.52 1.16 -6.08
N ALA A 50 9.01 0.27 -6.93
CA ALA A 50 7.83 -0.53 -6.63
C ALA A 50 8.06 -1.52 -5.48
N LEU A 51 9.26 -2.13 -5.39
CA LEU A 51 9.64 -2.98 -4.26
C LEU A 51 9.77 -2.20 -2.97
N ASN A 52 10.37 -1.01 -3.02
CA ASN A 52 10.48 -0.15 -1.85
C ASN A 52 9.10 0.30 -1.36
N ALA A 53 8.20 0.68 -2.27
CA ALA A 53 6.82 1.01 -1.95
C ALA A 53 6.08 -0.18 -1.31
N ARG A 54 6.21 -1.38 -1.90
CA ARG A 54 5.64 -2.61 -1.34
C ARG A 54 6.13 -2.88 0.09
N LYS A 55 7.43 -2.79 0.34
CA LYS A 55 8.00 -2.99 1.68
C LYS A 55 7.46 -2.00 2.70
N LYS A 56 7.45 -0.70 2.38
CA LYS A 56 6.88 0.33 3.27
C LYS A 56 5.39 0.11 3.52
N MET A 57 4.64 -0.34 2.51
CA MET A 57 3.25 -0.74 2.67
C MET A 57 3.11 -1.95 3.59
N GLU A 58 3.95 -2.98 3.47
CA GLU A 58 3.90 -4.15 4.34
C GLU A 58 4.32 -3.85 5.78
N GLU A 59 5.29 -2.95 5.98
CA GLU A 59 5.69 -2.46 7.30
C GLU A 59 4.54 -1.74 8.01
N PHE A 60 3.80 -0.89 7.29
CA PHE A 60 2.72 -0.12 7.89
C PHE A 60 1.40 -0.89 7.95
N PHE A 61 1.00 -1.61 6.90
CA PHE A 61 -0.30 -2.30 6.80
C PHE A 61 -0.26 -3.77 7.23
N GLY A 62 0.92 -4.36 7.42
CA GLY A 62 1.09 -5.80 7.62
C GLY A 62 1.26 -6.54 6.29
N PRO A 63 1.37 -7.88 6.30
CA PRO A 63 1.62 -8.68 5.11
C PRO A 63 0.39 -8.72 4.18
N ILE A 64 0.22 -7.67 3.39
CA ILE A 64 -0.94 -7.45 2.52
C ILE A 64 -0.71 -7.86 1.05
N PHE A 65 0.52 -8.24 0.70
CA PHE A 65 0.84 -8.82 -0.60
C PHE A 65 1.24 -10.29 -0.43
N GLU A 66 0.86 -11.12 -1.40
CA GLU A 66 1.33 -12.50 -1.44
C GLU A 66 2.82 -12.55 -1.83
N PRO A 67 3.57 -13.57 -1.38
CA PRO A 67 4.95 -13.80 -1.80
C PRO A 67 5.14 -13.70 -3.31
#